data_AF-A0A7Z7IAY7-F1
#
_entry.id   AF-A0A7Z7IAY7-F1
#
_cell.length_a   1.000
_cell.length_b   1.000
_cell.length_c   1.000
_cell.angle_alpha   90.00
_cell.angle_beta   90.00
_cell.angle_gamma   90.00
#
_symmetry.space_group_name_H-M   'P 1'
#
loop_
_entity.id
_entity.type
_entity.pdbx_description
1 polymer ?
#
loop_
_entity_poly.entity_id
_entity_poly.type
_entity_poly.pdbx_seq_one_letter_code
_entity_poly.pdbx_strand_id
1 'polypeptide(L)'
;MMHRKTAVIGSLAMTVLLAACNSPMPPDRPATAAPAAKSDDVIGANNAIATLALPPAKPLAPNPEYARFPRYVGTVGGKQIEMRLGAKTDEASGIHGEYRFAGSSSVILVAGDRDGDTLEIEESNDGTHITGNWVGKFAADGSVSGERMNADDSNPQPFELRPAVAGVTVPANRGAKPAAPSLEPAPPAAPTPPRNAVGGTSNVIIGE
;
A
#
# COMPACT_ATOMS: atom_id res chain seq x y z
N MET A 1 49.48 -1.34 20.12
CA MET A 1 48.97 -0.24 20.97
C MET A 1 47.54 -0.60 21.35
N MET A 2 47.38 -1.16 22.55
CA MET A 2 46.11 -1.52 23.16
C MET A 2 45.32 -0.25 23.49
N HIS A 3 43.99 -0.27 23.43
CA HIS A 3 43.11 0.35 24.43
C HIS A 3 41.75 -0.36 24.41
N ARG A 4 41.53 -1.18 25.45
CA ARG A 4 40.22 -1.66 25.90
C ARG A 4 39.51 -0.53 26.63
N LYS A 5 38.19 -0.37 26.46
CA LYS A 5 37.29 0.05 27.55
C LYS A 5 35.95 -0.64 27.42
N THR A 6 35.78 -1.66 28.25
CA THR A 6 34.52 -2.15 28.78
C THR A 6 33.81 -1.07 29.59
N ALA A 7 32.49 -0.97 29.46
CA ALA A 7 31.62 -0.42 30.49
C ALA A 7 30.30 -1.20 30.49
N VAL A 8 30.03 -1.82 31.63
CA VAL A 8 28.80 -2.51 32.05
C VAL A 8 27.87 -1.47 32.70
N ILE A 9 26.63 -1.88 32.96
CA ILE A 9 25.63 -1.33 33.90
C ILE A 9 24.60 -0.44 33.18
N GLY A 10 23.28 -0.66 33.29
CA GLY A 10 22.55 -1.58 34.15
C GLY A 10 21.07 -1.62 33.80
N SER A 11 20.43 -2.70 34.22
CA SER A 11 19.00 -2.98 34.11
C SER A 11 18.15 -1.96 34.87
N LEU A 12 17.04 -1.53 34.27
CA LEU A 12 15.90 -1.01 35.03
C LEU A 12 14.66 -1.78 34.61
N ALA A 13 14.26 -2.72 35.48
CA ALA A 13 12.99 -3.41 35.40
C ALA A 13 11.89 -2.44 35.85
N MET A 14 10.88 -2.23 35.01
CA MET A 14 9.69 -1.47 35.39
C MET A 14 8.55 -2.45 35.62
N THR A 15 8.31 -2.75 36.89
CA THR A 15 7.22 -3.59 37.39
C THR A 15 5.90 -2.86 37.19
N VAL A 16 5.02 -3.39 36.34
CA VAL A 16 3.64 -2.91 36.22
C VAL A 16 2.81 -3.54 37.33
N LEU A 17 2.37 -2.73 38.29
CA LEU A 17 1.37 -3.09 39.29
C LEU A 17 -0.03 -3.02 38.65
N LEU A 18 -0.68 -4.17 38.44
CA LEU A 18 -2.12 -4.23 38.20
C LEU A 18 -2.84 -3.96 39.53
N ALA A 19 -3.36 -2.75 39.71
CA ALA A 19 -4.35 -2.45 40.74
C ALA A 19 -5.74 -2.82 40.21
N ALA A 20 -6.29 -3.91 40.74
CA ALA A 20 -7.69 -4.28 40.56
C ALA A 20 -8.59 -3.33 41.35
N CYS A 21 -9.28 -2.42 40.67
CA CYS A 21 -10.36 -1.64 41.27
C CYS A 21 -11.66 -2.45 41.22
N ASN A 22 -11.88 -3.28 42.24
CA ASN A 22 -13.20 -3.83 42.53
C ASN A 22 -14.02 -2.72 43.22
N SER A 23 -14.89 -2.03 42.47
CA SER A 23 -15.84 -1.09 43.06
C SER A 23 -17.13 -1.83 43.45
N PRO A 24 -17.74 -1.54 44.61
CA PRO A 24 -18.99 -2.16 45.03
C PRO A 24 -20.16 -1.67 44.15
N MET A 25 -21.01 -2.61 43.76
CA MET A 25 -22.26 -2.35 43.05
C MET A 25 -23.24 -1.59 43.98
N PRO A 26 -23.81 -0.45 43.56
CA PRO A 26 -24.85 0.23 44.35
C PRO A 26 -26.18 -0.55 44.27
N PRO A 27 -27.02 -0.50 45.32
CA PRO A 27 -28.33 -1.15 45.28
C PRO A 27 -29.25 -0.45 44.28
N ASP A 28 -30.02 -1.27 43.55
CA ASP A 28 -31.02 -0.86 42.56
C ASP A 28 -31.94 0.24 43.12
N ARG A 29 -31.87 1.43 42.52
CA ARG A 29 -32.88 2.48 42.69
C ARG A 29 -33.72 2.58 41.41
N PRO A 30 -35.05 2.60 41.52
CA PRO A 30 -35.92 2.71 40.36
C PRO A 30 -35.74 4.07 39.67
N ALA A 31 -35.75 4.01 38.34
CA ALA A 31 -35.54 5.12 37.43
C ALA A 31 -36.47 6.30 37.71
N THR A 32 -35.87 7.48 37.91
CA THR A 32 -36.53 8.76 37.70
C THR A 32 -35.76 9.47 36.60
N ALA A 33 -36.37 9.59 35.43
CA ALA A 33 -35.83 10.31 34.29
C ALA A 33 -35.71 11.80 34.64
N ALA A 34 -34.48 12.29 34.79
CA ALA A 34 -34.19 13.72 34.82
C ALA A 34 -34.17 14.26 33.37
N PRO A 35 -34.63 15.50 33.13
CA PRO A 35 -34.59 16.09 31.79
C PRO A 35 -33.13 16.26 31.37
N ALA A 36 -32.84 15.86 30.12
CA ALA A 36 -31.53 15.99 29.51
C ALA A 36 -31.02 17.43 29.62
N ALA A 37 -29.96 17.62 30.42
CA ALA A 37 -29.17 18.83 30.38
C ALA A 37 -28.59 18.97 28.96
N LYS A 38 -28.93 20.07 28.30
CA LYS A 38 -28.34 20.45 27.01
C LYS A 38 -26.84 20.63 27.23
N SER A 39 -26.08 19.84 26.48
CA SER A 39 -24.73 19.39 26.81
C SER A 39 -23.69 20.40 26.33
N ASP A 40 -22.93 20.98 27.26
CA ASP A 40 -21.74 21.79 26.96
C ASP A 40 -20.62 20.95 26.28
N ASP A 41 -20.69 19.62 26.41
CA ASP A 41 -19.77 18.66 25.78
C ASP A 41 -19.81 18.69 24.23
N VAL A 42 -20.97 19.02 23.63
CA VAL A 42 -21.10 19.10 22.16
C VAL A 42 -20.30 20.27 21.59
N ILE A 43 -20.20 21.38 22.32
CA ILE A 43 -19.44 22.56 21.90
C ILE A 43 -17.93 22.30 22.01
N GLY A 44 -17.48 21.60 23.07
CA GLY A 44 -16.08 21.22 23.26
C GLY A 44 -15.56 20.25 22.19
N ALA A 45 -16.36 19.24 21.84
CA ALA A 45 -16.01 18.27 20.79
C ALA A 45 -15.86 18.94 19.41
N ASN A 46 -16.78 19.83 19.04
CA ASN A 46 -16.73 20.52 17.74
C ASN A 46 -15.51 21.46 17.62
N ASN A 47 -15.13 22.14 18.70
CA ASN A 47 -13.93 22.98 18.70
C ASN A 47 -12.64 22.16 18.64
N ALA A 48 -12.59 20.99 19.30
CA ALA A 48 -11.47 20.07 19.19
C ALA A 48 -11.34 19.49 17.77
N ILE A 49 -12.45 19.11 17.14
CA ILE A 49 -12.48 18.64 15.75
C ILE A 49 -12.02 19.73 14.78
N ALA A 50 -12.45 20.99 14.97
CA ALA A 50 -12.01 22.11 14.14
C ALA A 50 -10.52 22.46 14.32
N THR A 51 -9.97 22.26 15.52
CA THR A 51 -8.54 22.49 15.82
C THR A 51 -7.65 21.39 15.23
N LEU A 52 -8.17 20.17 15.08
CA LEU A 52 -7.47 19.03 14.48
C LEU A 52 -7.65 18.93 12.95
N ALA A 53 -8.59 19.69 12.38
CA ALA A 53 -8.81 19.70 10.94
C ALA A 53 -7.62 20.39 10.25
N LEU A 54 -6.84 19.60 9.51
CA LEU A 54 -5.82 20.14 8.62
C LEU A 54 -6.49 21.08 7.62
N PRO A 55 -5.85 22.23 7.29
CA PRO A 55 -6.36 23.10 6.24
C PRO A 55 -6.52 22.29 4.95
N PRO A 56 -7.57 22.55 4.15
CA PRO A 56 -7.79 21.82 2.90
C PRO A 56 -6.55 21.97 2.01
N ALA A 57 -6.04 20.83 1.54
CA ALA A 57 -4.88 20.83 0.67
C ALA A 57 -5.14 21.67 -0.59
N LYS A 58 -4.16 22.51 -0.94
CA LYS A 58 -4.24 23.29 -2.18
C LYS A 58 -4.22 22.32 -3.37
N PRO A 59 -5.12 22.46 -4.35
CA PRO A 59 -5.06 21.64 -5.56
C PRO A 59 -3.73 21.78 -6.29
N LEU A 60 -3.21 20.66 -6.79
CA LEU A 60 -1.95 20.63 -7.53
C LEU A 60 -2.11 21.18 -8.94
N ALA A 61 -1.08 21.90 -9.39
CA ALA A 61 -0.96 22.38 -10.77
C ALA A 61 -0.15 21.36 -11.60
N PRO A 62 -0.39 21.27 -12.93
CA PRO A 62 0.39 20.41 -13.81
C PRO A 62 1.89 20.68 -13.72
N ASN A 63 2.70 19.61 -13.73
CA ASN A 63 4.14 19.73 -13.82
C ASN A 63 4.58 19.81 -15.30
N PRO A 64 5.22 20.92 -15.75
CA PRO A 64 5.70 21.06 -17.13
C PRO A 64 6.63 19.94 -17.56
N GLU A 65 7.37 19.34 -16.63
CA GLU A 65 8.24 18.21 -16.92
C GLU A 65 7.51 16.99 -17.48
N TYR A 66 6.30 16.73 -16.99
CA TYR A 66 5.50 15.57 -17.39
C TYR A 66 4.86 15.75 -18.77
N ALA A 67 4.93 16.96 -19.35
CA ALA A 67 4.47 17.21 -20.71
C ALA A 67 5.17 16.35 -21.77
N ARG A 68 6.38 15.85 -21.47
CA ARG A 68 7.16 14.95 -22.35
C ARG A 68 6.74 13.48 -22.28
N PHE A 69 5.99 13.08 -21.26
CA PHE A 69 5.64 11.68 -21.04
C PHE A 69 4.59 11.18 -22.03
N PRO A 70 4.59 9.86 -22.32
CA PRO A 70 3.47 9.19 -22.95
C PRO A 70 2.15 9.62 -22.35
N ARG A 71 1.20 9.99 -23.23
CA ARG A 71 -0.13 10.41 -22.84
C ARG A 71 -1.11 9.26 -23.00
N TYR A 72 -1.91 9.03 -21.97
CA TYR A 72 -2.98 8.06 -21.91
C TYR A 72 -4.32 8.77 -21.75
N VAL A 73 -5.36 8.23 -22.38
CA VAL A 73 -6.73 8.74 -22.29
C VAL A 73 -7.68 7.58 -22.01
N GLY A 74 -8.71 7.84 -21.20
CA GLY A 74 -9.70 6.83 -20.87
C GLY A 74 -10.48 7.17 -19.60
N THR A 75 -10.79 6.18 -18.77
CA THR A 75 -11.68 6.38 -17.62
C THR A 75 -11.17 5.77 -16.32
N VAL A 76 -11.62 6.34 -15.20
CA VAL A 76 -11.59 5.75 -13.85
C VAL A 76 -12.99 5.86 -13.26
N GLY A 77 -13.60 4.74 -12.85
CA GLY A 77 -14.98 4.72 -12.35
C GLY A 77 -15.99 5.36 -13.34
N GLY A 78 -15.74 5.22 -14.64
CA GLY A 78 -16.53 5.83 -15.72
C GLY A 78 -16.27 7.32 -15.97
N LYS A 79 -15.44 8.00 -15.18
CA LYS A 79 -15.08 9.41 -15.38
C LYS A 79 -13.87 9.54 -16.30
N GLN A 80 -13.97 10.42 -17.29
CA GLN A 80 -12.91 10.66 -18.27
C GLN A 80 -11.68 11.28 -17.62
N ILE A 81 -10.50 10.74 -17.92
CA ILE A 81 -9.20 11.26 -17.51
C ILE A 81 -8.20 11.33 -18.66
N GLU A 82 -7.22 12.22 -18.49
CA GLU A 82 -5.97 12.23 -19.25
C GLU A 82 -4.84 11.99 -18.25
N MET A 83 -3.97 11.02 -18.53
CA MET A 83 -2.80 10.69 -17.72
C MET A 83 -1.53 10.88 -18.54
N ARG A 84 -0.48 11.38 -17.89
CA ARG A 84 0.88 11.45 -18.42
C ARG A 84 1.74 10.61 -17.50
N LEU A 85 2.32 9.54 -18.03
CA LEU A 85 3.05 8.55 -17.24
C LEU A 85 4.37 8.25 -17.94
N GLY A 86 5.46 8.28 -17.19
CA GLY A 86 6.81 8.06 -17.72
C GLY A 86 7.69 7.32 -16.72
N ALA A 87 8.83 6.82 -17.21
CA ALA A 87 9.82 6.18 -16.35
C ALA A 87 10.51 7.23 -15.45
N LYS A 88 10.77 6.86 -14.20
CA LYS A 88 11.70 7.56 -13.33
C LYS A 88 13.12 7.39 -13.86
N THR A 89 13.99 8.35 -13.60
CA THR A 89 15.38 8.34 -14.09
C THR A 89 16.37 7.65 -13.14
N ASP A 90 15.97 7.49 -11.88
CA ASP A 90 16.77 7.01 -10.76
C ASP A 90 16.43 5.58 -10.32
N GLU A 91 15.31 5.02 -10.80
CA GLU A 91 14.80 3.70 -10.42
C GLU A 91 14.36 2.92 -11.67
N ALA A 92 14.88 1.71 -11.86
CA ALA A 92 14.72 0.95 -13.12
C ALA A 92 13.28 0.51 -13.42
N SER A 93 12.49 0.16 -12.39
CA SER A 93 11.04 -0.13 -12.51
C SER A 93 10.16 1.07 -12.27
N GLY A 94 10.73 2.15 -11.73
CA GLY A 94 9.99 3.29 -11.26
C GLY A 94 9.28 4.00 -12.39
N ILE A 95 8.00 4.29 -12.19
CA ILE A 95 7.18 5.13 -13.04
C ILE A 95 6.57 6.26 -12.22
N HIS A 96 6.32 7.39 -12.87
CA HIS A 96 5.65 8.51 -12.24
C HIS A 96 4.94 9.41 -13.26
N GLY A 97 4.09 10.28 -12.75
CA GLY A 97 3.47 11.31 -13.55
C GLY A 97 2.25 11.90 -12.87
N GLU A 98 1.27 12.25 -13.68
CA GLU A 98 0.05 12.91 -13.22
C GLU A 98 -1.14 12.54 -14.10
N TYR A 99 -2.35 12.62 -13.54
CA TYR A 99 -3.56 12.62 -14.34
C TYR A 99 -4.51 13.73 -13.91
N ARG A 100 -5.48 14.02 -14.78
CA ARG A 100 -6.55 14.98 -14.52
C ARG A 100 -7.88 14.44 -15.02
N PHE A 101 -8.94 14.77 -14.30
CA PHE A 101 -10.30 14.60 -14.82
C PHE A 101 -10.59 15.59 -15.94
N ALA A 102 -11.37 15.18 -16.94
CA ALA A 102 -11.81 16.07 -18.00
C ALA A 102 -12.52 17.31 -17.41
N GLY A 103 -12.11 18.50 -17.88
CA GLY A 103 -12.62 19.78 -17.37
C GLY A 103 -11.95 20.31 -16.09
N SER A 104 -11.05 19.53 -15.47
CA SER A 104 -10.25 20.00 -14.32
C SER A 104 -8.96 20.69 -14.77
N SER A 105 -8.62 21.80 -14.12
CA SER A 105 -7.28 22.41 -14.18
C SER A 105 -6.30 21.78 -13.18
N SER A 106 -6.82 21.10 -12.16
CA SER A 106 -6.03 20.45 -11.12
C SER A 106 -5.62 19.05 -11.54
N VAL A 107 -4.43 18.64 -11.10
CA VAL A 107 -3.87 17.31 -11.35
C VAL A 107 -3.82 16.48 -10.07
N ILE A 108 -3.66 15.17 -10.25
CA ILE A 108 -3.43 14.18 -9.22
C ILE A 108 -2.13 13.46 -9.59
N LEU A 109 -1.19 13.40 -8.67
CA LEU A 109 0.10 12.76 -8.88
C LEU A 109 -0.02 11.24 -8.74
N VAL A 110 0.77 10.53 -9.54
CA VAL A 110 0.91 9.08 -9.44
C VAL A 110 2.38 8.67 -9.47
N ALA A 111 2.74 7.67 -8.67
CA ALA A 111 4.08 7.09 -8.66
C ALA A 111 4.02 5.63 -8.25
N GLY A 112 4.91 4.81 -8.80
CA GLY A 112 4.99 3.39 -8.45
C GLY A 112 5.90 2.64 -9.40
N ASP A 113 5.53 1.42 -9.75
CA ASP A 113 6.35 0.49 -10.53
C ASP A 113 5.61 -0.07 -11.75
N ARG A 114 6.39 -0.39 -12.77
CA ARG A 114 6.01 -1.30 -13.85
C ARG A 114 6.97 -2.49 -13.91
N ASP A 115 6.48 -3.68 -13.59
CA ASP A 115 7.20 -4.94 -13.75
C ASP A 115 6.55 -5.79 -14.85
N GLY A 116 7.23 -5.90 -15.99
CA GLY A 116 6.67 -6.55 -17.18
C GLY A 116 5.36 -5.89 -17.65
N ASP A 117 4.27 -6.65 -17.52
CA ASP A 117 2.90 -6.21 -17.83
C ASP A 117 2.17 -5.66 -16.59
N THR A 118 2.71 -5.77 -15.38
CA THR A 118 2.00 -5.39 -14.15
C THR A 118 2.25 -3.93 -13.80
N LEU A 119 1.18 -3.24 -13.38
CA LEU A 119 1.17 -1.86 -12.88
C LEU A 119 0.82 -1.86 -11.39
N GLU A 120 1.63 -1.19 -10.58
CA GLU A 120 1.32 -0.85 -9.19
C GLU A 120 1.67 0.63 -8.97
N ILE A 121 0.69 1.48 -8.66
CA ILE A 121 0.93 2.92 -8.42
C ILE A 121 0.13 3.44 -7.23
N GLU A 122 0.72 4.38 -6.51
CA GLU A 122 0.08 5.18 -5.48
C GLU A 122 -0.35 6.53 -6.08
N GLU A 123 -1.44 7.08 -5.53
CA GLU A 123 -2.09 8.31 -5.96
C GLU A 123 -1.99 9.37 -4.85
N SER A 124 -1.73 10.62 -5.21
CA SER A 124 -1.78 11.75 -4.27
C SER A 124 -2.38 13.00 -4.89
N ASN A 125 -3.31 13.64 -4.18
CA ASN A 125 -3.93 14.90 -4.60
C ASN A 125 -3.26 16.16 -4.01
N ASP A 126 -2.24 15.98 -3.16
CA ASP A 126 -1.50 17.07 -2.50
C ASP A 126 0.02 16.90 -2.51
N GLY A 127 0.52 15.76 -3.01
CA GLY A 127 1.94 15.43 -3.11
C GLY A 127 2.57 14.97 -1.79
N THR A 128 1.77 14.78 -0.74
CA THR A 128 2.25 14.41 0.61
C THR A 128 1.51 13.23 1.22
N HIS A 129 0.23 13.03 0.88
CA HIS A 129 -0.58 11.93 1.38
C HIS A 129 -1.01 11.00 0.25
N ILE A 130 -0.98 9.69 0.51
CA ILE A 130 -1.56 8.69 -0.40
C ILE A 130 -3.09 8.75 -0.26
N THR A 131 -3.77 8.95 -1.37
CA THR A 131 -5.23 9.03 -1.45
C THR A 131 -5.88 7.89 -2.23
N GLY A 132 -5.06 7.05 -2.87
CA GLY A 132 -5.53 5.89 -3.60
C GLY A 132 -4.39 5.00 -4.09
N ASN A 133 -4.75 3.78 -4.42
CA ASN A 133 -3.86 2.74 -4.91
C ASN A 133 -4.40 2.27 -6.26
N TRP A 134 -3.54 1.97 -7.23
CA TRP A 134 -3.96 1.37 -8.49
C TRP A 134 -3.17 0.10 -8.75
N VAL A 135 -3.88 -0.93 -9.19
CA VAL A 135 -3.31 -2.19 -9.63
C VAL A 135 -3.89 -2.52 -10.99
N GLY A 136 -3.04 -2.87 -11.95
CA GLY A 136 -3.49 -3.15 -13.31
C GLY A 136 -2.50 -3.89 -14.18
N LYS A 137 -2.86 -4.03 -15.46
CA LYS A 137 -2.05 -4.70 -16.47
C LYS A 137 -1.96 -3.91 -17.75
N PHE A 138 -0.76 -3.83 -18.31
CA PHE A 138 -0.48 -3.35 -19.65
C PHE A 138 -0.75 -4.47 -20.68
N ALA A 139 -1.57 -4.19 -21.67
CA ALA A 139 -1.73 -5.04 -22.83
C ALA A 139 -0.60 -4.80 -23.85
N ALA A 140 -0.51 -5.70 -24.85
CA ALA A 140 0.52 -5.63 -25.89
C ALA A 140 0.44 -4.38 -26.78
N ASP A 141 -0.75 -3.77 -26.92
CA ASP A 141 -0.96 -2.51 -27.64
C ASP A 141 -0.59 -1.26 -26.81
N GLY A 142 -0.16 -1.47 -25.56
CA GLY A 142 0.20 -0.43 -24.61
C GLY A 142 -0.98 0.13 -23.83
N SER A 143 -2.22 -0.32 -24.04
CA SER A 143 -3.33 0.00 -23.15
C SER A 143 -3.08 -0.55 -21.74
N VAL A 144 -3.67 0.07 -20.73
CA VAL A 144 -3.54 -0.35 -19.34
C VAL A 144 -4.91 -0.30 -18.66
N SER A 145 -5.26 -1.38 -17.96
CA SER A 145 -6.54 -1.50 -17.27
C SER A 145 -6.41 -2.21 -15.93
N GLY A 146 -7.37 -1.99 -15.04
CA GLY A 146 -7.35 -2.53 -13.69
C GLY A 146 -8.29 -1.79 -12.75
N GLU A 147 -7.93 -1.75 -11.46
CA GLU A 147 -8.72 -1.10 -10.41
C GLU A 147 -7.94 0.02 -9.73
N ARG A 148 -8.63 1.13 -9.47
CA ARG A 148 -8.20 2.21 -8.57
C ARG A 148 -9.01 2.09 -7.29
N MET A 149 -8.35 2.02 -6.14
CA MET A 149 -8.95 1.92 -4.81
C MET A 149 -8.59 3.15 -3.96
N ASN A 150 -9.27 3.31 -2.84
CA ASN A 150 -8.83 4.23 -1.78
C ASN A 150 -7.54 3.70 -1.14
N ALA A 151 -6.86 4.53 -0.34
CA ALA A 151 -5.60 4.16 0.31
C ALA A 151 -5.73 2.97 1.29
N ASP A 152 -6.93 2.71 1.79
CA ASP A 152 -7.27 1.55 2.64
C ASP A 152 -7.81 0.36 1.83
N ASP A 153 -7.54 0.34 0.51
CA ASP A 153 -7.98 -0.65 -0.46
C ASP A 153 -9.51 -0.77 -0.64
N SER A 154 -10.28 0.16 -0.06
CA SER A 154 -11.74 0.20 -0.23
C SER A 154 -12.17 0.86 -1.55
N ASN A 155 -13.44 0.66 -1.93
CA ASN A 155 -14.07 1.30 -3.09
C ASN A 155 -13.28 1.12 -4.41
N PRO A 156 -13.12 -0.11 -4.90
CA PRO A 156 -12.48 -0.36 -6.19
C PRO A 156 -13.29 0.28 -7.32
N GLN A 157 -12.59 0.97 -8.20
CA GLN A 157 -13.13 1.63 -9.38
C GLN A 157 -12.37 1.15 -10.61
N PRO A 158 -13.07 0.59 -11.62
CA PRO A 158 -12.39 0.10 -12.80
C PRO A 158 -11.79 1.28 -13.57
N PHE A 159 -10.61 1.08 -14.12
CA PHE A 159 -9.99 2.01 -15.04
C PHE A 159 -9.58 1.32 -16.34
N GLU A 160 -9.61 2.11 -17.40
CA GLU A 160 -9.25 1.69 -18.77
C GLU A 160 -8.56 2.88 -19.43
N LEU A 161 -7.30 2.71 -19.83
CA LEU A 161 -6.48 3.78 -20.39
C LEU A 161 -5.79 3.31 -21.66
N ARG A 162 -5.82 4.16 -22.70
CA ARG A 162 -5.19 3.88 -23.99
C ARG A 162 -4.15 4.94 -24.31
N PRO A 163 -3.00 4.57 -24.90
CA PRO A 163 -2.07 5.53 -25.47
C PRO A 163 -2.79 6.45 -26.46
N ALA A 164 -2.59 7.77 -26.30
CA ALA A 164 -3.15 8.75 -27.23
C ALA A 164 -2.49 8.67 -28.62
N VAL A 165 -1.31 8.05 -28.71
CA VAL A 165 -0.62 7.70 -29.95
C VAL A 165 -0.28 6.22 -29.88
N ALA A 166 -0.76 5.43 -30.85
CA ALA A 166 -0.53 3.98 -30.87
C ALA A 166 0.97 3.64 -30.83
N GLY A 167 1.34 2.65 -30.01
CA GLY A 167 2.73 2.22 -29.83
C GLY A 167 3.59 3.11 -28.91
N VAL A 168 3.11 4.27 -28.48
CA VAL A 168 3.82 5.12 -27.50
C VAL A 168 3.38 4.74 -26.09
N THR A 169 4.14 3.86 -25.44
CA THR A 169 3.86 3.37 -24.08
C THR A 169 5.04 3.65 -23.14
N VAL A 170 4.79 3.60 -21.83
CA VAL A 170 5.85 3.61 -20.82
C VAL A 170 6.77 2.40 -21.04
N PRO A 171 8.09 2.52 -20.93
CA PRO A 171 8.98 1.37 -21.01
C PRO A 171 8.70 0.37 -19.87
N ALA A 172 8.66 -0.93 -20.16
CA ALA A 172 8.74 -1.95 -19.12
C ALA A 172 10.17 -2.04 -18.58
N ASN A 173 10.32 -2.32 -17.28
CA ASN A 173 11.63 -2.66 -16.73
C ASN A 173 12.19 -3.89 -17.46
N ARG A 174 13.48 -3.85 -17.82
CA ARG A 174 14.19 -4.96 -18.47
C ARG A 174 14.93 -5.88 -17.49
N GLY A 175 14.91 -5.58 -16.20
CA GLY A 175 15.39 -6.47 -15.14
C GLY A 175 14.22 -6.90 -14.26
N ALA A 176 13.80 -8.16 -14.38
CA ALA A 176 12.77 -8.73 -13.51
C ALA A 176 13.19 -8.57 -12.04
N LYS A 177 12.31 -8.00 -11.21
CA LYS A 177 12.46 -8.10 -9.76
C LYS A 177 12.29 -9.58 -9.41
N PRO A 178 13.18 -10.20 -8.62
CA PRO A 178 12.94 -11.56 -8.14
C PRO A 178 11.59 -11.58 -7.44
N ALA A 179 10.69 -12.48 -7.86
CA ALA A 179 9.38 -12.62 -7.24
C ALA A 179 9.57 -12.77 -5.72
N ALA A 180 8.79 -12.01 -4.94
CA ALA A 180 8.75 -12.21 -3.51
C ALA A 180 8.36 -13.68 -3.24
N PRO A 181 9.03 -14.38 -2.31
CA PRO A 181 8.71 -15.76 -2.01
C PRO A 181 7.26 -15.87 -1.56
N SER A 182 6.50 -16.74 -2.21
CA SER A 182 5.12 -17.10 -1.85
C SER A 182 5.06 -17.48 -0.37
N LEU A 183 4.13 -16.90 0.39
CA LEU A 183 3.80 -17.31 1.76
C LEU A 183 2.93 -18.59 1.80
N GLU A 184 2.96 -19.40 0.74
CA GLU A 184 2.32 -20.72 0.76
C GLU A 184 2.85 -21.53 1.94
N PRO A 185 1.97 -22.06 2.81
CA PRO A 185 2.38 -22.98 3.86
C PRO A 185 3.17 -24.14 3.25
N ALA A 186 4.36 -24.39 3.80
CA ALA A 186 5.20 -25.50 3.36
C ALA A 186 4.40 -26.82 3.40
N PRO A 187 4.51 -27.67 2.36
CA PRO A 187 3.89 -28.99 2.40
C PRO A 187 4.43 -29.78 3.61
N PRO A 188 3.58 -30.58 4.28
CA PRO A 188 3.98 -31.30 5.49
C PRO A 188 5.17 -32.22 5.19
N ALA A 189 6.16 -32.19 6.09
CA ALA A 189 7.38 -32.98 5.97
C ALA A 189 7.06 -34.48 5.90
N ALA A 190 7.61 -35.16 4.88
CA ALA A 190 7.53 -36.61 4.76
C ALA A 190 8.30 -37.30 5.92
N PRO A 191 7.82 -38.45 6.42
CA PRO A 191 8.46 -39.15 7.53
C PRO A 191 9.87 -39.65 7.15
N THR A 192 10.85 -39.30 7.97
CA THR A 192 12.24 -39.77 7.85
C THR A 192 12.34 -41.28 8.09
N PRO A 193 12.99 -42.07 7.19
CA PRO A 193 13.28 -43.47 7.46
C PRO A 193 14.41 -43.63 8.51
N PRO A 194 14.39 -44.71 9.32
CA PRO A 194 15.34 -44.88 10.42
C PRO A 194 16.77 -45.09 9.90
N ARG A 195 17.71 -44.33 10.48
CA ARG A 195 19.15 -44.54 10.34
C ARG A 195 19.52 -45.82 11.08
N ASN A 196 19.79 -46.90 10.35
CA ASN A 196 20.75 -47.96 10.69
C ASN A 196 20.86 -48.93 9.50
N ALA A 197 21.77 -48.66 8.57
CA ALA A 197 22.27 -49.66 7.64
C ALA A 197 23.77 -49.43 7.44
N VAL A 198 24.58 -50.27 8.08
CA VAL A 198 26.01 -50.41 7.86
C VAL A 198 26.21 -51.57 6.90
N GLY A 199 26.98 -51.34 5.83
CA GLY A 199 27.72 -52.38 5.14
C GLY A 199 27.23 -52.75 3.74
N GLY A 200 28.17 -52.68 2.79
CA GLY A 200 28.37 -53.79 1.86
C GLY A 200 27.75 -53.64 0.47
N THR A 201 28.63 -53.50 -0.50
CA THR A 201 28.45 -53.70 -1.94
C THR A 201 27.59 -54.92 -2.31
N SER A 202 26.69 -54.77 -3.28
CA SER A 202 26.80 -55.41 -4.61
C SER A 202 25.48 -55.42 -5.37
N ASN A 203 25.58 -55.15 -6.67
CA ASN A 203 24.52 -55.28 -7.66
C ASN A 203 24.03 -56.72 -7.78
N VAL A 204 22.70 -56.91 -7.82
CA VAL A 204 22.06 -58.08 -8.41
C VAL A 204 20.94 -57.58 -9.32
N ILE A 205 21.11 -57.86 -10.61
CA ILE A 205 20.09 -57.82 -11.66
C ILE A 205 19.55 -59.25 -11.77
N ILE A 206 18.26 -59.45 -11.51
CA ILE A 206 17.44 -60.58 -11.97
C ILE A 206 16.02 -59.99 -12.10
N GLY A 207 15.31 -59.96 -13.21
CA GLY A 207 15.45 -60.71 -14.45
C GLY A 207 14.30 -61.71 -14.64
N GLU A 208 13.04 -61.28 -14.52
CA GLU A 208 11.84 -61.78 -15.26
C GLU A 208 10.58 -60.99 -14.89
#